data_AF-A0A848Z132-F1
#
_entry.id   AF-A0A848Z132-F1
#
_cell.length_a   1.000
_cell.length_b   1.000
_cell.length_c   1.000
_cell.angle_alpha   90.00
_cell.angle_beta   90.00
_cell.angle_gamma   90.00
#
_symmetry.space_group_name_H-M   'P 1'
#
loop_
_entity.id
_entity.type
_entity.pdbx_description
1 polymer ?
#
loop_
_entity_poly.entity_id
_entity_poly.type
_entity_poly.pdbx_seq_one_letter_code
_entity_poly.pdbx_strand_id
1 'polypeptide(L)'
;TLGYYRSETGSQHYPPLFRLFYPDRGDFLALVSNLRSRPEMLRLARAYRAASDYPLEHVATLAVVPGVSWSDHRSFWRHGYRAVMVTDTAFYRYPHYHAAEDTPDKLTYGAFAAALDGLYRALVSITR
;
A
#
# COMPACT_ATOMS: atom_id res chain seq x y z
N THR A 1 6.65 2.16 5.25
CA THR A 1 7.12 3.26 4.40
C THR A 1 6.03 3.64 3.43
N LEU A 2 6.03 4.90 3.02
CA LEU A 2 5.16 5.46 2.00
C LEU A 2 5.90 6.62 1.35
N GLY A 3 5.91 6.70 0.03
CA GLY A 3 6.51 7.82 -0.70
C GLY A 3 7.66 7.46 -1.65
N TYR A 4 7.99 6.18 -1.81
CA TYR A 4 8.95 5.72 -2.83
C TYR A 4 8.24 5.01 -3.98
N TYR A 5 8.35 5.57 -5.19
CA TYR A 5 7.67 5.07 -6.39
C TYR A 5 8.64 5.00 -7.57
N ARG A 6 8.67 3.86 -8.26
CA ARG A 6 9.59 3.59 -9.38
C ARG A 6 8.87 2.91 -10.53
N SER A 7 8.99 3.46 -11.73
CA SER A 7 8.31 2.97 -12.93
C SER A 7 9.17 2.04 -13.79
N GLU A 8 10.41 1.78 -13.37
CA GLU A 8 11.31 0.86 -14.04
C GLU A 8 10.83 -0.59 -13.87
N THR A 9 10.94 -1.38 -14.94
CA THR A 9 10.66 -2.82 -14.90
C THR A 9 11.53 -3.51 -13.85
N GLY A 10 10.91 -4.38 -13.04
CA GLY A 10 11.57 -5.10 -11.96
C GLY A 10 11.82 -4.27 -10.69
N SER A 11 11.26 -3.06 -10.59
CA SER A 11 11.37 -2.22 -9.40
C SER A 11 10.52 -2.69 -8.22
N GLN A 12 9.65 -3.67 -8.42
CA GLN A 12 8.77 -4.22 -7.39
C GLN A 12 9.02 -5.71 -7.15
N HIS A 13 9.23 -6.06 -5.89
CA HIS A 13 9.33 -7.45 -5.44
C HIS A 13 8.09 -7.86 -4.65
N TYR A 14 7.96 -9.17 -4.40
CA TYR A 14 6.82 -9.73 -3.68
C TYR A 14 7.21 -11.02 -2.97
N PRO A 15 6.39 -11.52 -2.02
CA PRO A 15 6.45 -12.93 -1.64
C PRO A 15 6.24 -13.85 -2.85
N PRO A 16 6.61 -15.14 -2.76
CA PRO A 16 6.35 -16.12 -3.82
C PRO A 16 4.89 -16.09 -4.32
N LEU A 17 4.71 -16.35 -5.62
CA LEU A 17 3.42 -16.40 -6.34
C LEU A 17 2.72 -15.05 -6.58
N PHE A 18 2.93 -14.04 -5.74
CA PHE A 18 2.26 -12.73 -5.88
C PHE A 18 2.65 -12.02 -7.18
N ARG A 19 3.90 -12.18 -7.64
CA ARG A 19 4.38 -11.65 -8.93
C ARG A 19 3.57 -12.10 -10.16
N LEU A 20 2.73 -13.13 -10.03
CA LEU A 20 1.86 -13.61 -11.12
C LEU A 20 0.58 -12.78 -11.26
N PHE A 21 0.23 -11.99 -10.23
CA PHE A 21 -1.04 -11.25 -10.15
C PHE A 21 -0.86 -9.73 -10.06
N TYR A 22 0.34 -9.26 -9.74
CA TYR A 22 0.64 -7.85 -9.47
C TYR A 22 1.73 -7.33 -10.41
N PRO A 23 1.75 -6.01 -10.70
CA PRO A 23 2.70 -5.41 -11.65
C PRO A 23 4.16 -5.57 -11.20
N ASP A 24 5.06 -5.64 -12.16
CA ASP A 24 6.52 -5.71 -11.96
C ASP A 24 7.16 -4.33 -11.67
N ARG A 25 6.38 -3.25 -11.81
CA ARG A 25 6.76 -1.86 -11.52
C ARG A 25 6.21 -1.41 -10.18
N GLY A 26 7.00 -0.64 -9.44
CA GLY A 26 6.69 -0.13 -8.10
C GLY A 26 6.11 1.28 -8.11
N ASP A 27 5.29 1.64 -9.08
CA ASP A 27 4.71 2.98 -9.26
C ASP A 27 3.21 3.04 -8.90
N PHE A 28 2.84 2.32 -7.83
CA PHE A 28 1.47 2.23 -7.33
C PHE A 28 1.38 2.38 -5.81
N LEU A 29 0.22 2.85 -5.34
CA LEU A 29 -0.18 2.77 -3.94
C LEU A 29 -0.77 1.38 -3.64
N ALA A 30 -0.43 0.78 -2.49
CA ALA A 30 -0.94 -0.54 -2.12
C ALA A 30 -1.85 -0.47 -0.89
N LEU A 31 -2.99 -1.15 -0.96
CA LEU A 31 -3.85 -1.44 0.19
C LEU A 31 -3.67 -2.90 0.61
N VAL A 32 -3.28 -3.13 1.86
CA VAL A 32 -3.09 -4.48 2.40
C VAL A 32 -4.03 -4.70 3.57
N SER A 33 -4.74 -5.83 3.56
CA SER A 33 -5.65 -6.19 4.64
C SER A 33 -5.63 -7.69 4.95
N ASN A 34 -6.21 -8.07 6.09
CA ASN A 34 -6.58 -9.46 6.35
C ASN A 34 -7.93 -9.79 5.69
N LEU A 35 -8.26 -11.07 5.57
CA LEU A 35 -9.52 -11.51 4.96
C LEU A 35 -10.76 -10.88 5.62
N ARG A 36 -10.73 -10.67 6.95
CA ARG A 36 -11.85 -10.08 7.71
C ARG A 36 -12.07 -8.59 7.40
N SER A 37 -11.03 -7.86 7.02
CA SER A 37 -11.08 -6.42 6.68
C SER A 37 -11.17 -6.17 5.17
N ARG A 38 -11.35 -7.24 4.37
CA ARG A 38 -11.51 -7.17 2.92
C ARG A 38 -12.65 -6.23 2.49
N PRO A 39 -13.85 -6.22 3.11
CA PRO A 39 -14.92 -5.32 2.70
C PRO A 39 -14.53 -3.83 2.79
N GLU A 40 -13.83 -3.43 3.84
CA GLU A 40 -13.36 -2.07 4.11
C GLU A 40 -12.26 -1.69 3.12
N MET A 41 -11.31 -2.60 2.89
CA MET A 41 -10.27 -2.42 1.89
C MET A 41 -10.88 -2.20 0.49
N LEU A 42 -11.86 -3.02 0.10
CA LEU A 42 -12.53 -2.87 -1.20
C LEU A 42 -13.37 -1.59 -1.27
N ARG A 43 -14.00 -1.17 -0.16
CA ARG A 43 -14.70 0.11 -0.08
C ARG A 43 -13.74 1.27 -0.33
N LEU A 44 -12.59 1.27 0.35
CA LEU A 44 -11.55 2.29 0.15
C LEU A 44 -10.97 2.24 -1.26
N ALA A 45 -10.69 1.06 -1.80
CA ALA A 45 -10.16 0.89 -3.15
C ALA A 45 -11.10 1.45 -4.24
N ARG A 46 -12.41 1.20 -4.12
CA ARG A 46 -13.40 1.76 -5.05
C ARG A 46 -13.48 3.28 -4.94
N ALA A 47 -13.49 3.81 -3.71
CA ALA A 47 -13.52 5.25 -3.49
C ALA A 47 -12.27 5.94 -4.06
N TYR A 48 -11.10 5.33 -3.87
CA TYR A 48 -9.84 5.82 -4.43
C TYR A 48 -9.86 5.84 -5.96
N ARG A 49 -10.25 4.73 -6.60
CA ARG A 49 -10.35 4.63 -8.06
C ARG A 49 -11.40 5.57 -8.67
N ALA A 50 -12.40 5.98 -7.90
CA ALA A 50 -13.37 6.99 -8.32
C ALA A 50 -12.85 8.43 -8.18
N ALA A 51 -11.82 8.64 -7.37
CA ALA A 51 -11.31 9.97 -7.02
C ALA A 51 -9.94 10.31 -7.63
N SER A 52 -9.20 9.30 -8.11
CA SER A 52 -7.86 9.45 -8.66
C SER A 52 -7.55 8.37 -9.70
N ASP A 53 -6.83 8.77 -10.74
CA ASP A 53 -6.27 7.87 -11.75
C ASP A 53 -4.89 7.32 -11.36
N TYR A 54 -4.33 7.73 -10.22
CA TYR A 54 -3.03 7.23 -9.77
C TYR A 54 -3.10 5.72 -9.49
N PRO A 55 -2.12 4.89 -9.90
CA PRO A 55 -2.23 3.44 -9.79
C PRO A 55 -2.42 2.94 -8.35
N LEU A 56 -3.35 1.97 -8.19
CA LEU A 56 -3.70 1.36 -6.91
C LEU A 56 -3.81 -0.15 -7.01
N GLU A 57 -2.99 -0.84 -6.23
CA GLU A 57 -3.08 -2.28 -6.00
C GLU A 57 -3.66 -2.59 -4.63
N HIS A 58 -4.27 -3.76 -4.48
CA HIS A 58 -4.77 -4.20 -3.19
C HIS A 58 -4.73 -5.70 -2.98
N VAL A 59 -4.53 -6.13 -1.73
CA VAL A 59 -4.57 -7.54 -1.35
C VAL A 59 -5.21 -7.75 0.01
N ALA A 60 -6.15 -8.68 0.08
CA ALA A 60 -6.64 -9.25 1.32
C ALA A 60 -6.13 -10.69 1.43
N THR A 61 -5.28 -10.97 2.41
CA THR A 61 -4.64 -12.29 2.53
C THR A 61 -4.37 -12.68 3.99
N LEU A 62 -3.73 -13.83 4.22
CA LEU A 62 -3.40 -14.34 5.54
C LEU A 62 -2.29 -13.52 6.18
N ALA A 63 -2.42 -13.24 7.49
CA ALA A 63 -1.46 -12.45 8.25
C ALA A 63 -0.06 -13.08 8.37
N VAL A 64 0.07 -14.38 8.05
CA VAL A 64 1.34 -15.13 8.02
C VAL A 64 2.20 -14.80 6.80
N VAL A 65 1.60 -14.25 5.74
CA VAL A 65 2.35 -13.83 4.55
C VAL A 65 3.30 -12.68 4.96
N PRO A 66 4.60 -12.76 4.61
CA PRO A 66 5.57 -11.73 4.97
C PRO A 66 5.11 -10.33 4.53
N GLY A 67 5.31 -9.34 5.41
CA GLY A 67 4.87 -7.95 5.22
C GLY A 67 3.40 -7.64 5.52
N VAL A 68 2.51 -8.64 5.52
CA VAL A 68 1.06 -8.39 5.64
C VAL A 68 0.66 -7.93 7.04
N SER A 69 1.39 -8.36 8.08
CA SER A 69 1.10 -8.01 9.47
C SER A 69 2.23 -7.27 10.16
N TRP A 70 3.14 -6.64 9.41
CA TRP A 70 4.36 -6.01 9.95
C TRP A 70 4.23 -4.50 10.25
N SER A 71 2.99 -3.99 10.34
CA SER A 71 2.72 -2.60 10.74
C SER A 71 1.58 -2.53 11.77
N ASP A 72 1.24 -1.33 12.22
CA ASP A 72 0.38 -1.07 13.38
C ASP A 72 -1.03 -1.64 13.28
N HIS A 73 -1.55 -1.81 12.05
CA HIS A 73 -2.85 -2.42 11.78
C HIS A 73 -2.95 -3.84 12.36
N ARG A 74 -1.83 -4.54 12.60
CA ARG A 74 -1.79 -5.82 13.29
C ARG A 74 -2.41 -5.73 14.69
N SER A 75 -2.17 -4.64 15.42
CA SER A 75 -2.70 -4.43 16.77
C SER A 75 -4.22 -4.30 16.74
N PHE A 76 -4.78 -3.64 15.73
CA PHE A 76 -6.23 -3.54 15.51
C PHE A 76 -6.84 -4.91 15.23
N TRP A 77 -6.23 -5.70 14.34
CA TRP A 77 -6.69 -7.05 14.04
C TRP A 77 -6.70 -7.96 15.27
N ARG A 78 -5.68 -7.86 16.14
CA ARG A 78 -5.59 -8.62 17.39
C ARG A 78 -6.76 -8.33 18.34
N HIS A 79 -7.28 -7.10 18.33
CA HIS A 79 -8.42 -6.69 19.15
C HIS A 79 -9.76 -6.79 18.39
N GLY A 80 -9.78 -7.45 17.23
CA GLY A 80 -11.00 -7.69 16.46
C GLY A 80 -11.50 -6.51 15.64
N TYR A 81 -10.76 -5.40 15.58
CA TYR A 81 -11.08 -4.27 14.71
C TYR A 81 -10.67 -4.54 13.27
N ARG A 82 -11.47 -4.04 12.34
CA ARG A 82 -11.13 -4.08 10.91
C ARG A 82 -10.16 -2.94 10.61
N ALA A 83 -9.06 -3.24 9.94
CA ALA A 83 -8.01 -2.27 9.63
C ALA A 83 -7.35 -2.59 8.29
N VAL A 84 -6.91 -1.53 7.59
CA VAL A 84 -6.27 -1.58 6.27
C VAL A 84 -4.97 -0.80 6.36
N MET A 85 -3.89 -1.40 5.86
CA MET A 85 -2.60 -0.72 5.71
C MET A 85 -2.54 -0.06 4.34
N VAL A 86 -2.17 1.22 4.32
CA VAL A 86 -1.80 1.95 3.10
C VAL A 86 -0.27 1.99 3.04
N THR A 87 0.34 1.59 1.94
CA THR A 87 1.79 1.45 1.84
C THR A 87 2.29 1.58 0.40
N ASP A 88 3.58 1.87 0.24
CA ASP A 88 4.33 1.70 -1.02
C ASP A 88 5.00 0.33 -1.11
N THR A 89 4.61 -0.63 -0.25
CA THR A 89 5.20 -1.96 -0.08
C THR A 89 6.60 -1.99 0.58
N ALA A 90 7.12 -0.84 1.00
CA ALA A 90 8.31 -0.68 1.84
C ALA A 90 9.43 -1.64 1.48
N PHE A 91 9.73 -2.64 2.32
CA PHE A 91 10.85 -3.57 2.13
C PHE A 91 10.81 -4.41 0.82
N TYR A 92 9.69 -4.43 0.09
CA TYR A 92 9.61 -5.03 -1.24
C TYR A 92 10.04 -4.11 -2.40
N ARG A 93 10.15 -2.81 -2.14
CA ARG A 93 10.38 -1.78 -3.16
C ARG A 93 11.51 -0.82 -2.80
N TYR A 94 11.59 -0.45 -1.52
CA TYR A 94 12.45 0.60 -1.00
C TYR A 94 13.79 0.04 -0.49
N PRO A 95 14.90 0.29 -1.20
CA PRO A 95 16.20 -0.29 -0.88
C PRO A 95 16.85 0.30 0.38
N HIS A 96 16.41 1.48 0.84
CA HIS A 96 16.95 2.15 2.02
C HIS A 96 16.15 1.84 3.30
N TYR A 97 15.25 0.84 3.25
CA TYR A 97 14.42 0.47 4.40
C TYR A 97 15.27 0.05 5.60
N HIS A 98 15.07 0.69 6.75
CA HIS A 98 15.86 0.47 7.98
C HIS A 98 17.37 0.73 7.81
N ALA A 99 17.75 1.62 6.89
CA ALA A 99 19.13 2.03 6.66
C ALA A 99 19.36 3.49 7.10
N ALA A 100 20.61 3.88 7.33
CA ALA A 100 20.95 5.27 7.67
C ALA A 100 20.68 6.23 6.51
N GLU A 101 20.63 5.69 5.30
CA GLU A 101 20.31 6.37 4.05
C GLU A 101 18.80 6.56 3.83
N ASP A 102 17.96 6.19 4.80
CA ASP A 102 16.51 6.50 4.79
C ASP A 102 16.29 7.99 5.04
N THR A 103 16.54 8.79 4.01
CA THR A 103 16.56 10.24 4.06
C THR A 103 15.49 10.85 3.13
N PRO A 104 14.98 12.07 3.43
CA PRO A 104 13.87 12.67 2.68
C PRO A 104 14.13 12.87 1.18
N ASP A 105 15.39 12.94 0.73
CA ASP A 105 15.75 13.04 -0.69
C ASP A 105 15.47 11.76 -1.48
N LYS A 106 15.19 10.63 -0.82
CA LYS A 106 14.80 9.39 -1.51
C LYS A 106 13.35 9.37 -1.95
N LEU A 107 12.51 10.26 -1.41
CA LEU A 107 11.08 10.28 -1.70
C LEU A 107 10.80 10.83 -3.10
N THR A 108 9.82 10.22 -3.78
CA THR A 108 9.32 10.71 -5.06
C THR A 108 8.12 11.63 -4.85
N TYR A 109 8.39 12.85 -4.38
CA TYR A 109 7.38 13.80 -3.91
C TYR A 109 6.19 14.04 -4.84
N GLY A 110 6.41 14.17 -6.16
CA GLY A 110 5.31 14.39 -7.11
C GLY A 110 4.34 13.20 -7.16
N ALA A 111 4.88 11.98 -7.26
CA ALA A 111 4.10 10.76 -7.23
C ALA A 111 3.44 10.54 -5.87
N PHE A 112 4.16 10.83 -4.79
CA PHE A 112 3.65 10.73 -3.43
C PHE A 112 2.48 11.68 -3.18
N ALA A 113 2.58 12.95 -3.61
CA ALA A 113 1.50 13.91 -3.52
C ALA A 113 0.27 13.48 -4.31
N ALA A 114 0.44 12.98 -5.53
CA ALA A 114 -0.67 12.47 -6.35
C ALA A 114 -1.38 11.28 -5.70
N ALA A 115 -0.62 10.34 -5.12
CA ALA A 115 -1.18 9.21 -4.39
C ALA A 115 -1.97 9.66 -3.14
N LEU A 116 -1.44 10.61 -2.38
CA LEU A 116 -2.09 11.13 -1.17
C LEU A 116 -3.31 11.98 -1.47
N ASP A 117 -3.33 12.77 -2.55
CA ASP A 117 -4.53 13.51 -2.97
C ASP A 117 -5.69 12.56 -3.28
N GLY A 118 -5.40 11.47 -3.99
CA GLY A 118 -6.38 10.40 -4.24
C GLY A 118 -6.89 9.76 -2.95
N LEU A 119 -5.98 9.45 -2.02
CA LEU A 119 -6.33 8.86 -0.73
C LEU A 119 -7.20 9.81 0.11
N TYR A 120 -6.84 11.09 0.17
CA TYR A 120 -7.59 12.12 0.88
C TYR A 120 -9.04 12.20 0.35
N ARG A 121 -9.21 12.34 -0.96
CA ARG A 121 -10.55 12.40 -1.59
C ARG A 121 -11.35 11.12 -1.34
N ALA A 122 -10.70 9.95 -1.43
CA ALA A 122 -11.32 8.67 -1.13
C ALA A 122 -11.86 8.63 0.30
N LEU A 123 -11.05 9.01 1.29
CA LEU A 123 -11.45 9.05 2.70
C LEU A 123 -12.63 9.99 2.92
N VAL A 124 -12.57 11.22 2.38
CA VAL A 124 -13.67 12.19 2.49
C VAL A 124 -14.98 11.63 1.92
N SER A 125 -14.93 10.87 0.81
CA SER A 125 -16.13 10.30 0.19
C SER A 125 -16.78 9.16 0.97
N ILE A 126 -16.02 8.41 1.79
CA ILE A 126 -16.55 7.25 2.52
C ILE A 126 -16.90 7.56 3.99
N THR A 127 -16.56 8.75 4.48
CA THR A 127 -16.91 9.24 5.82
C THR A 127 -18.10 10.18 5.84
N ARG A 128 -18.62 10.55 4.66
CA ARG A 128 -19.93 11.20 4.51
C ARG A 128 -21.03 10.15 4.52
#